data_AF-A0A8A0RMM3-F1
#
_entry.id   AF-A0A8A0RMM3-F1
#
_cell.length_a   1.000
_cell.length_b   1.000
_cell.length_c   1.000
_cell.angle_alpha   90.00
_cell.angle_beta   90.00
_cell.angle_gamma   90.00
#
_symmetry.space_group_name_H-M   'P 1'
#
loop_
_entity.id
_entity.type
_entity.pdbx_description
1 polymer ?
#
loop_
_entity_poly.entity_id
_entity_poly.type
_entity_poly.pdbx_seq_one_letter_code
_entity_poly.pdbx_strand_id
1 'polypeptide(L)' 'MWKHIKTDITIIIIFLGIVFLGTWFYMSYTQPKEIHYTYNGIKYHKAKKEIAEPVCIEIDGKYKKAFGEKEMNLLERL' A
#
# COMPACT_ATOMS: atom_id res chain seq x y z
N MET A 1 20.81 42.10 -17.38
CA MET A 1 20.64 41.79 -15.94
C MET A 1 19.27 41.17 -15.63
N TRP A 2 18.15 41.83 -15.96
CA TRP A 2 16.80 41.34 -15.62
C TRP A 2 16.38 40.00 -16.27
N LYS A 3 16.97 39.66 -17.43
CA LYS A 3 16.69 38.42 -18.16
C LYS A 3 17.24 37.17 -17.46
N HIS A 4 18.41 37.26 -16.83
CA HIS A 4 19.00 36.15 -16.06
C HIS A 4 18.20 35.88 -14.78
N ILE A 5 17.83 36.95 -14.06
CA ILE A 5 17.03 36.87 -12.83
C ILE A 5 15.70 36.13 -13.05
N LYS A 6 15.01 36.36 -14.18
CA LYS A 6 13.76 35.65 -14.49
C LYS A 6 13.97 34.16 -14.80
N THR A 7 15.06 33.82 -15.49
CA THR A 7 15.41 32.43 -15.80
C THR A 7 15.74 31.66 -14.52
N ASP A 8 16.54 32.25 -13.62
CA ASP A 8 16.94 31.64 -12.36
C ASP A 8 15.73 31.38 -11.45
N ILE A 9 14.81 32.35 -11.35
CA ILE A 9 13.56 32.19 -10.59
C ILE A 9 12.69 31.08 -11.17
N THR A 10 12.60 30.97 -12.50
CA THR A 10 11.82 29.92 -13.17
C THR A 10 12.38 28.53 -12.86
N ILE A 11 13.71 28.38 -12.90
CA ILE A 11 14.39 27.12 -12.57
C ILE A 11 14.12 26.72 -11.11
N ILE A 12 14.20 27.67 -10.17
CA ILE A 12 13.93 27.42 -8.76
C ILE A 12 12.47 26.96 -8.54
N ILE A 13 11.51 27.58 -9.22
CA ILE A 13 10.09 27.18 -9.13
C ILE A 13 9.88 25.76 -9.68
N ILE A 14 10.50 25.43 -10.81
CA ILE A 14 10.42 24.09 -11.39
C ILE A 14 11.02 23.07 -10.42
N PHE A 15 12.19 23.37 -9.85
CA PHE A 15 12.85 22.50 -8.88
C PHE A 15 11.97 22.26 -7.64
N LEU A 16 11.39 23.31 -7.07
CA LEU A 16 10.45 23.21 -5.96
C LEU A 16 9.23 22.35 -6.32
N GLY A 17 8.70 22.50 -7.53
CA GLY A 17 7.60 21.68 -8.04
C GLY A 17 7.97 20.19 -8.09
N ILE A 18 9.17 19.86 -8.57
CA ILE A 18 9.65 18.47 -8.63
C ILE A 18 9.80 17.88 -7.23
N VAL A 19 10.41 18.61 -6.30
CA VAL A 19 10.57 18.17 -4.91
C VAL A 19 9.19 17.93 -4.27
N PHE A 20 8.27 18.86 -4.44
CA PHE A 20 6.91 18.74 -3.91
C PHE A 20 6.16 17.53 -4.46
N LEU A 21 6.20 17.32 -5.79
CA LEU A 21 5.59 16.15 -6.43
C LEU A 21 6.24 14.84 -5.96
N GLY A 22 7.57 14.83 -5.80
CA GLY A 22 8.31 13.67 -5.29
C GLY A 22 7.90 13.33 -3.86
N THR A 23 7.83 14.31 -2.97
CA THR A 23 7.39 14.12 -1.58
C THR A 23 5.94 13.66 -1.52
N TRP A 24 5.04 14.26 -2.31
CA TRP A 24 3.65 13.82 -2.41
C TRP A 24 3.56 12.35 -2.83
N PHE A 25 4.22 12.00 -3.93
CA PHE A 25 4.18 10.65 -4.47
C PHE A 25 4.69 9.63 -3.44
N TYR A 26 5.78 9.96 -2.74
CA TYR A 26 6.33 9.13 -1.68
C TYR A 26 5.33 8.92 -0.52
N MET A 27 4.70 10.00 -0.04
CA MET A 27 3.70 9.91 1.03
C MET A 27 2.48 9.08 0.60
N SER A 28 1.97 9.31 -0.60
CA SER A 28 0.83 8.56 -1.14
C SER A 28 1.15 7.07 -1.32
N TYR A 29 2.36 6.74 -1.77
CA TYR A 29 2.78 5.35 -1.96
C TYR A 29 2.99 4.61 -0.63
N THR A 30 3.56 5.29 0.36
CA THR A 30 3.87 4.70 1.68
C THR A 30 2.71 4.77 2.68
N GLN A 31 1.58 5.37 2.31
CA GLN A 31 0.42 5.41 3.17
C GLN A 31 -0.10 3.98 3.44
N PRO A 32 -0.30 3.60 4.72
CA PRO A 32 -0.86 2.30 5.05
C PRO A 32 -2.28 2.21 4.49
N LYS A 33 -2.55 1.11 3.79
CA LYS A 33 -3.88 0.80 3.27
C LYS A 33 -4.56 -0.18 4.21
N GLU A 34 -5.76 0.17 4.63
CA GLU A 34 -6.64 -0.73 5.37
C GLU A 34 -7.19 -1.78 4.40
N ILE A 35 -7.16 -3.03 4.83
CA ILE A 35 -7.77 -4.15 4.13
C ILE A 35 -8.80 -4.77 5.06
N HIS A 36 -10.01 -4.93 4.53
CA HIS A 36 -11.11 -5.63 5.14
C HIS A 36 -11.58 -6.62 4.09
N TYR A 37 -11.28 -7.90 4.29
CA TYR A 37 -11.63 -8.95 3.33
C TYR A 37 -12.23 -10.15 4.05
N THR A 38 -13.47 -10.46 3.70
CA THR A 38 -14.17 -11.64 4.20
C THR A 38 -14.14 -12.72 3.12
N TYR A 39 -13.45 -13.82 3.39
CA TYR A 39 -13.46 -15.01 2.57
C TYR A 39 -14.43 -16.04 3.16
N ASN A 40 -15.51 -16.33 2.43
CA ASN A 40 -16.42 -17.40 2.75
C ASN A 40 -16.12 -18.58 1.84
N GLY A 41 -15.56 -19.65 2.40
CA GLY A 41 -15.15 -20.84 1.67
C GLY A 41 -15.55 -22.13 2.36
N ILE A 42 -15.23 -23.23 1.71
CA ILE A 42 -15.41 -24.58 2.25
C ILE A 42 -14.02 -25.17 2.43
N LYS A 43 -13.64 -25.48 3.67
CA LYS A 43 -12.38 -26.15 3.97
C LYS A 43 -12.57 -27.65 3.83
N TYR A 44 -11.75 -28.26 2.97
CA TYR A 44 -11.73 -29.70 2.79
C TYR A 44 -10.58 -30.31 3.58
N HIS A 45 -10.86 -31.35 4.37
CA HIS A 45 -9.83 -32.04 5.13
C HIS A 45 -8.95 -32.87 4.18
N LYS A 46 -7.62 -32.72 4.26
CA LYS A 46 -6.64 -33.38 3.37
C LYS A 46 -6.76 -34.92 3.36
N ALA A 47 -7.27 -35.50 4.45
CA ALA A 47 -7.45 -36.94 4.62
C ALA A 47 -8.89 -37.44 4.35
N LYS A 48 -9.91 -36.56 4.35
CA LYS A 48 -11.32 -36.93 4.15
C LYS A 48 -12.03 -35.84 3.33
N LYS A 49 -12.17 -36.07 2.02
CA LYS A 49 -12.84 -35.16 1.08
C LYS A 49 -14.35 -35.00 1.31
N GLU A 50 -14.95 -35.88 2.11
CA GLU A 50 -16.39 -35.89 2.43
C GLU A 50 -16.76 -34.91 3.55
N ILE A 51 -15.78 -34.39 4.29
CA ILE A 51 -16.01 -33.43 5.37
C ILE A 51 -15.72 -32.04 4.81
N ALA A 52 -16.79 -31.37 4.41
CA ALA A 52 -16.83 -29.99 3.96
C ALA A 52 -17.30 -29.11 5.12
N GLU A 53 -16.39 -28.35 5.71
CA GLU A 53 -16.72 -27.40 6.79
C GLU A 53 -16.80 -25.98 6.20
N PRO A 54 -17.91 -25.25 6.41
CA PRO A 54 -17.97 -23.84 6.04
C PRO A 54 -16.98 -23.07 6.92
N VAL A 55 -16.10 -22.30 6.29
CA VAL A 55 -15.13 -21.44 6.98
C VAL A 55 -15.33 -20.02 6.49
N CYS A 56 -15.49 -19.11 7.46
CA CYS A 56 -15.37 -17.68 7.26
C CYS A 56 -13.98 -17.26 7.74
N ILE A 57 -13.17 -16.68 6.85
CA ILE A 57 -11.89 -16.07 7.19
C ILE A 57 -12.06 -14.56 7.02
N GLU A 58 -11.98 -13.84 8.12
CA GLU A 58 -11.93 -12.38 8.12
C GLU A 58 -10.48 -11.94 8.20
N ILE A 59 -10.01 -11.25 7.15
CA ILE A 59 -8.69 -10.64 7.10
C ILE A 59 -8.88 -9.14 7.30
N ASP A 60 -8.60 -8.69 8.51
CA ASP A 60 -8.55 -7.28 8.89
C ASP A 60 -7.12 -6.87 9.18
N GLY A 61 -6.66 -5.79 8.56
CA GLY A 61 -5.30 -5.32 8.80
C GLY A 61 -4.95 -4.05 8.04
N LYS A 62 -3.73 -3.57 8.31
CA LYS A 62 -3.12 -2.46 7.58
C LYS A 62 -1.87 -2.99 6.90
N TYR A 63 -1.77 -2.84 5.58
CA TYR A 63 -0.54 -3.18 4.86
C TYR A 63 0.09 -1.91 4.30
N LYS A 64 1.43 -1.85 4.36
CA LYS A 64 2.22 -0.76 3.79
C LYS A 64 2.98 -1.31 2.59
N LYS A 65 2.86 -0.67 1.42
CA LYS A 65 3.77 -0.95 0.31
C LYS A 65 5.12 -0.31 0.64
N ALA A 66 6.08 -1.09 1.11
CA ALA A 66 7.48 -0.65 1.17
C ALA A 66 8.16 -0.91 -0.18
N PHE A 67 9.11 -0.05 -0.55
CA PHE A 67 10.02 -0.33 -1.65
C PHE A 67 10.94 -1.48 -1.22
N GLY A 68 10.73 -2.67 -1.78
CA GLY A 68 11.67 -3.79 -1.64
C GLY A 68 11.42 -4.80 -0.52
N GLU A 69 10.42 -4.63 0.36
CA GLU A 69 10.16 -5.62 1.41
C GLU A 69 8.66 -5.78 1.70
N LYS A 70 8.18 -7.02 1.62
CA LYS A 70 6.80 -7.40 1.95
C LYS A 70 6.72 -7.62 3.46
N GLU A 71 6.47 -6.57 4.24
CA GLU A 71 6.01 -6.76 5.62
C GLU A 71 4.51 -7.05 5.59
N MET A 72 4.16 -8.35 5.56
CA MET A 72 2.80 -8.83 5.81
C MET A 72 2.70 -9.20 7.30
N ASN A 73 2.20 -8.29 8.12
CA ASN A 73 1.69 -8.63 9.45
C ASN A 73 0.23 -9.07 9.30
N LEU A 74 0.02 -10.37 9.07
CA LEU A 74 -1.30 -11.00 9.17
C LEU A 74 -1.56 -11.33 10.65
N LEU A 75 -2.55 -10.68 11.25
CA LEU A 75 -3.10 -11.11 12.52
C LEU A 75 -4.15 -12.19 12.23
N GLU A 76 -3.75 -13.46 12.20
CA GLU A 76 -4.72 -14.57 12.26
C GLU A 76 -5.30 -14.62 13.68
N ARG A 77 -6.56 -14.19 13.84
CA ARG A 77 -7.38 -14.63 14.98
C ARG A 77 -8.20 -15.83 14.53
N LEU A 78 -7.75 -17.02 14.94
CA LEU A 78 -8.50 -18.27 14.91
C LEU A 78 -9.37 -18.39 16.17
#